data_AF-A0A4Q7FCN9-F1
#
_entry.id   AF-A0A4Q7FCN9-F1
#
_cell.length_a   1.000
_cell.length_b   1.000
_cell.length_c   1.000
_cell.angle_alpha   90.00
_cell.angle_beta   90.00
_cell.angle_gamma   90.00
#
_symmetry.space_group_name_H-M   'P 1'
#
loop_
_entity.id
_entity.type
_entity.pdbx_description
1 polymer ?
#
loop_
_entity_poly.entity_id
_entity_poly.type
_entity_poly.pdbx_seq_one_letter_code
_entity_poly.pdbx_strand_id
1 'polypeptide(L)'
;MTRPYSEDIRELALARADVGETVRSIAAALQISPSCVTKWKKLRRETGGVSPGKIGGHKKRALSGANADWLRKRIRSGPFTLRKLTRELAERGIKTDVRAVWTFVHAE
;
A
#
# COMPACT_ATOMS: atom_id res chain seq x y z
N MET A 1 7.20 12.09 8.97
CA MET A 1 8.17 11.33 8.16
C MET A 1 7.44 10.22 7.44
N THR A 2 7.48 10.19 6.09
CA THR A 2 6.75 9.19 5.29
C THR A 2 7.58 7.93 5.04
N ARG A 3 8.91 8.00 5.19
CA ARG A 3 9.81 6.84 5.04
C ARG A 3 9.95 6.11 6.39
N PRO A 4 9.76 4.78 6.42
CA PRO A 4 10.06 3.99 7.60
C PRO A 4 11.57 3.93 7.87
N TYR A 5 11.96 3.76 9.13
CA TYR A 5 13.34 3.36 9.48
C TYR A 5 13.71 2.03 8.81
N SER A 6 14.99 1.87 8.48
CA SER A 6 15.56 0.63 7.91
C SER A 6 15.28 -0.58 8.81
N GLU A 7 15.25 -1.77 8.20
CA GLU A 7 15.04 -3.01 8.95
C GLU A 7 16.19 -3.26 9.93
N ASP A 8 17.43 -3.00 9.53
CA ASP A 8 18.62 -3.16 10.40
C ASP A 8 18.48 -2.41 11.74
N ILE A 9 17.98 -1.16 11.73
CA ILE A 9 17.77 -0.39 12.97
C ILE A 9 16.67 -1.02 13.83
N ARG A 10 15.64 -1.58 13.21
CA ARG A 10 14.55 -2.25 13.92
C ARG A 10 15.01 -3.55 14.55
N GLU A 11 15.76 -4.34 13.80
CA GLU A 11 16.36 -5.59 14.27
C GLU A 11 17.29 -5.31 15.44
N LEU A 12 18.19 -4.34 15.30
CA LEU A 12 19.09 -3.93 16.37
C LEU A 12 18.34 -3.44 17.62
N ALA A 13 17.30 -2.63 17.45
CA ALA A 13 16.47 -2.19 18.56
C ALA A 13 15.77 -3.34 19.30
N LEU A 14 15.30 -4.34 18.55
CA LEU A 14 14.62 -5.50 19.12
C LEU A 14 15.60 -6.49 19.76
N ALA A 15 16.78 -6.70 19.17
CA ALA A 15 17.84 -7.50 19.77
C ALA A 15 18.27 -6.93 21.12
N ARG A 16 18.44 -5.59 21.22
CA ARG A 16 18.68 -4.90 22.50
C ARG A 16 17.53 -5.06 23.49
N ALA A 17 16.28 -5.04 23.00
CA ALA A 17 15.12 -5.26 23.85
C ALA A 17 15.04 -6.71 24.36
N ASP A 18 15.54 -7.69 23.61
CA ASP A 18 15.53 -9.11 23.99
C ASP A 18 16.56 -9.42 25.08
N VAL A 19 17.69 -8.72 25.08
CA VAL A 19 18.69 -8.80 26.18
C VAL A 19 18.28 -8.00 27.42
N GLY A 20 17.10 -7.39 27.43
CA GLY A 20 16.50 -6.73 28.60
C GLY A 20 16.78 -5.24 28.74
N GLU A 21 17.36 -4.58 27.73
CA GLU A 21 17.55 -3.11 27.79
C GLU A 21 16.21 -2.37 27.85
N THR A 22 16.20 -1.24 28.55
CA THR A 22 14.99 -0.41 28.64
C THR A 22 14.70 0.32 27.33
N VAL A 23 13.42 0.52 27.03
CA VAL A 23 12.98 1.24 25.81
C VAL A 23 13.65 2.63 25.70
N ARG A 24 13.82 3.35 26.81
CA ARG A 24 14.46 4.67 26.80
C ARG A 24 15.96 4.60 26.50
N SER A 25 16.66 3.61 27.04
CA SER A 25 18.09 3.38 26.78
C SER A 25 18.32 3.05 25.30
N ILE A 26 17.55 2.11 24.74
CA ILE A 26 17.62 1.72 23.33
C ILE A 26 17.36 2.93 22.42
N ALA A 27 16.31 3.70 22.72
CA ALA A 27 15.92 4.86 21.94
C ALA A 27 16.99 5.95 21.94
N ALA A 28 17.61 6.22 23.09
CA ALA A 28 18.72 7.15 23.20
C ALA A 28 19.95 6.63 22.41
N ALA A 29 20.29 5.35 22.54
CA ALA A 29 21.44 4.77 21.85
C ALA A 29 21.27 4.74 20.31
N LEU A 30 20.05 4.60 19.81
CA LEU A 30 19.73 4.59 18.38
C LEU A 30 19.24 5.95 17.84
N GLN A 31 19.19 6.99 18.67
CA GLN A 31 18.71 8.33 18.33
C GLN A 31 17.32 8.31 17.66
N ILE A 32 16.40 7.50 18.21
CA ILE A 32 15.02 7.37 17.75
C ILE A 32 14.02 7.74 18.85
N SER A 33 12.76 7.96 18.48
CA SER A 33 11.69 8.10 19.47
C SER A 33 11.51 6.80 20.27
N PRO A 34 11.35 6.85 21.61
CA PRO A 34 11.01 5.67 22.43
C PRO A 34 9.76 4.92 21.93
N SER A 35 8.82 5.65 21.32
CA SER A 35 7.60 5.06 20.76
C SER A 35 7.87 4.09 19.60
N CYS A 36 8.97 4.25 18.86
CA CYS A 36 9.35 3.35 17.76
C CYS A 36 9.64 1.95 18.28
N VAL A 37 10.42 1.83 19.36
CA VAL A 37 10.79 0.54 19.96
C VAL A 37 9.54 -0.20 20.43
N THR A 38 8.62 0.48 21.13
CA THR A 38 7.36 -0.13 21.58
C THR A 38 6.50 -0.59 20.40
N LYS A 39 6.41 0.21 19.33
CA LYS A 39 5.65 -0.16 18.11
C LYS A 39 6.28 -1.36 17.39
N TRP A 40 7.60 -1.46 17.34
CA TRP A 40 8.28 -2.61 16.73
C TRP A 40 8.16 -3.87 17.59
N LYS A 41 8.21 -3.76 18.92
CA LYS A 41 7.93 -4.88 19.82
C LYS A 41 6.52 -5.41 19.61
N LYS A 42 5.54 -4.52 19.45
CA LYS A 42 4.15 -4.88 19.13
C LYS A 42 4.06 -5.56 17.75
N LEU A 43 4.65 -4.96 16.72
CA LEU A 43 4.67 -5.51 15.37
C LEU A 43 5.25 -6.93 15.35
N ARG A 44 6.42 -7.16 15.96
CA ARG A 44 7.03 -8.49 16.00
C ARG A 44 6.15 -9.53 16.70
N ARG A 45 5.39 -9.14 17.73
CA ARG A 45 4.42 -10.05 18.38
C ARG A 45 3.23 -10.38 17.48
N GLU A 46 2.78 -9.42 16.67
CA GLU A 46 1.60 -9.58 15.81
C GLU A 46 1.91 -10.31 14.49
N THR A 47 3.09 -10.07 13.90
CA THR A 47 3.44 -10.56 12.56
C THR A 47 4.61 -11.54 12.54
N GLY A 48 5.36 -11.66 13.63
CA GLY A 48 6.62 -12.43 13.69
C GLY A 48 7.82 -11.71 13.06
N GLY A 49 7.64 -10.54 12.44
CA GLY A 49 8.70 -9.84 11.70
C GLY A 49 8.89 -8.37 12.09
N VAL A 50 9.86 -7.73 11.45
CA VAL A 50 10.21 -6.31 11.68
C VAL A 50 9.88 -5.39 10.50
N SER A 51 9.51 -5.99 9.37
CA SER A 51 9.29 -5.28 8.12
C SER A 51 8.17 -4.25 8.25
N PRO A 52 8.37 -3.02 7.74
CA PRO A 52 7.30 -2.03 7.71
C PRO A 52 6.10 -2.55 6.93
N GLY A 53 4.90 -2.24 7.43
CA GLY A 53 3.69 -2.40 6.65
C GLY A 53 3.72 -1.57 5.37
N LYS A 54 2.89 -1.96 4.40
CA LYS A 54 2.73 -1.25 3.13
C LYS A 54 2.37 0.22 3.37
N ILE A 55 3.19 1.12 2.84
CA ILE A 55 2.92 2.57 2.84
C ILE A 55 2.31 2.96 1.50
N GLY A 56 1.13 3.59 1.56
CA GLY A 56 0.38 3.97 0.37
C GLY A 56 -0.23 2.78 -0.39
N GLY A 57 -1.00 3.08 -1.45
CA GLY A 57 -1.53 2.06 -2.35
C GLY A 57 -2.55 1.08 -1.75
N HIS A 58 -3.19 1.44 -0.63
CA HIS A 58 -4.29 0.64 -0.04
C HIS A 58 -5.60 0.78 -0.83
N LYS A 59 -5.83 1.96 -1.43
CA LYS A 59 -7.02 2.20 -2.25
C LYS A 59 -6.91 1.42 -3.57
N LYS A 60 -7.79 0.45 -3.75
CA LYS A 60 -7.96 -0.25 -5.04
C LYS A 60 -8.41 0.73 -6.12
N ARG A 61 -7.92 0.55 -7.35
CA ARG A 61 -8.35 1.34 -8.52
C ARG A 61 -9.83 1.05 -8.81
N ALA A 62 -10.60 2.05 -9.25
CA ALA A 62 -12.01 1.87 -9.60
C ALA A 62 -12.22 0.83 -10.73
N LEU A 63 -11.28 0.79 -11.67
CA LEU A 63 -11.23 -0.20 -12.77
C LEU A 63 -10.40 -1.42 -12.33
N SER A 64 -10.89 -2.15 -11.34
CA SER A 64 -10.30 -3.42 -10.88
C SER A 64 -11.38 -4.47 -10.66
N GLY A 65 -10.98 -5.75 -10.57
CA GLY A 65 -11.90 -6.87 -10.42
C GLY A 65 -12.95 -6.93 -11.54
N ALA A 66 -14.22 -7.12 -11.18
CA ALA A 66 -15.33 -7.23 -12.13
C ALA A 66 -15.44 -6.06 -13.13
N ASN A 67 -15.05 -4.85 -12.72
CA ASN A 67 -15.07 -3.68 -13.62
C ASN A 67 -13.99 -3.79 -14.70
N ALA A 68 -12.81 -4.31 -14.35
CA ALA A 68 -11.74 -4.58 -15.30
C ALA A 68 -12.13 -5.70 -16.27
N ASP A 69 -12.73 -6.77 -15.77
CA ASP A 69 -13.14 -7.91 -16.61
C ASP A 69 -14.22 -7.52 -17.62
N TRP A 70 -15.18 -6.70 -17.20
CA TRP A 70 -16.16 -6.14 -18.11
C TRP A 70 -15.51 -5.24 -19.16
N LEU A 71 -14.60 -4.35 -18.75
CA LEU A 71 -13.94 -3.42 -19.66
C LEU A 71 -13.09 -4.16 -20.71
N ARG A 72 -12.37 -5.23 -20.32
CA ARG A 72 -11.65 -6.11 -21.26
C ARG A 72 -12.56 -6.75 -22.29
N LYS A 73 -13.69 -7.31 -21.85
CA LYS A 73 -14.70 -7.88 -22.75
C LYS A 73 -15.24 -6.82 -23.72
N ARG A 74 -15.48 -5.61 -23.20
CA ARG A 74 -16.03 -4.50 -23.97
C ARG A 74 -15.05 -3.96 -25.01
N ILE A 75 -13.77 -3.87 -24.69
CA ILE A 75 -12.69 -3.46 -25.61
C ILE A 75 -12.54 -4.47 -26.76
N ARG A 76 -12.65 -5.77 -26.46
CA ARG A 76 -12.55 -6.85 -27.46
C ARG A 76 -13.79 -6.98 -28.35
N SER A 77 -14.94 -6.44 -27.93
CA SER A 77 -16.20 -6.59 -28.67
C SER A 77 -16.35 -5.66 -29.87
N GLY A 78 -15.40 -4.75 -30.10
CA GLY A 78 -15.42 -3.86 -31.27
C GLY A 78 -14.79 -2.49 -31.02
N PRO A 79 -14.84 -1.59 -32.01
CA PRO A 79 -14.22 -0.28 -31.91
C PRO A 79 -14.80 0.54 -30.75
N PHE A 80 -13.93 1.29 -30.09
CA PHE A 80 -14.27 2.09 -28.92
C PHE A 80 -13.56 3.45 -28.96
N THR A 81 -14.10 4.39 -28.20
CA THR A 81 -13.41 5.63 -27.82
C THR A 81 -13.36 5.71 -26.32
N LEU A 82 -12.34 6.37 -25.77
CA LEU A 82 -12.17 6.47 -24.31
C LEU A 82 -13.35 7.19 -23.66
N ARG A 83 -13.88 8.24 -24.30
CA ARG A 83 -15.08 8.95 -23.84
C ARG A 83 -16.32 8.04 -23.83
N LYS A 84 -16.49 7.20 -24.85
CA LYS A 84 -17.59 6.22 -24.91
C LYS A 84 -17.50 5.22 -23.76
N LEU A 85 -16.31 4.66 -23.52
CA LEU A 85 -16.09 3.73 -22.40
C LEU A 85 -16.34 4.40 -21.04
N THR A 86 -15.88 5.65 -20.84
CA THR A 86 -16.17 6.40 -19.60
C THR A 86 -17.67 6.60 -19.38
N ARG A 87 -18.44 6.89 -20.43
CA ARG A 87 -19.90 7.02 -20.34
C ARG A 87 -20.58 5.68 -20.01
N GLU A 88 -20.21 4.61 -20.69
CA GLU A 88 -20.74 3.26 -20.42
C GLU A 88 -20.42 2.82 -18.97
N LEU A 89 -19.25 3.20 -18.44
CA LEU A 89 -18.89 2.95 -17.04
C LEU A 89 -19.74 3.78 -16.07
N ALA A 90 -20.03 5.05 -16.41
CA ALA A 90 -20.89 5.90 -15.60
C ALA A 90 -22.35 5.40 -15.58
N GLU A 91 -22.88 4.92 -16.71
CA GLU A 91 -24.20 4.27 -16.82
C GLU A 91 -24.29 3.03 -15.91
N ARG A 92 -23.17 2.35 -15.67
CA ARG A 92 -23.05 1.21 -14.74
C ARG A 92 -22.81 1.64 -13.28
N GLY A 93 -22.87 2.94 -12.98
CA GLY A 93 -22.64 3.50 -11.64
C GLY A 93 -21.16 3.59 -11.23
N ILE A 94 -20.21 3.35 -12.14
CA ILE A 94 -18.78 3.37 -11.85
C ILE A 94 -18.25 4.79 -12.07
N LYS A 95 -17.98 5.52 -10.99
CA LYS A 95 -17.36 6.85 -11.05
C LYS A 95 -15.89 6.74 -11.46
N THR A 96 -15.60 7.08 -12.71
CA THR A 96 -14.25 7.10 -13.27
C THR A 96 -14.10 8.26 -14.26
N ASP A 97 -12.86 8.66 -14.53
CA ASP A 97 -12.53 9.66 -15.55
C ASP A 97 -11.88 9.02 -16.79
N VAL A 98 -11.73 9.81 -17.85
CA VAL A 98 -11.15 9.38 -19.13
C VAL A 98 -9.68 8.96 -18.99
N ARG A 99 -8.91 9.58 -18.08
CA ARG A 99 -7.50 9.24 -17.85
C ARG A 99 -7.34 7.92 -17.12
N ALA A 100 -8.24 7.60 -16.18
CA ALA A 100 -8.29 6.28 -15.56
C ALA A 100 -8.61 5.18 -16.60
N VAL A 101 -9.54 5.44 -17.52
CA VAL A 101 -9.85 4.52 -18.64
C VAL A 101 -8.66 4.41 -19.59
N TRP A 102 -8.03 5.52 -19.98
CA TRP A 102 -6.83 5.53 -20.82
C TRP A 102 -5.71 4.68 -20.19
N THR A 103 -5.43 4.89 -18.91
CA THR A 103 -4.39 4.17 -18.16
C THR A 103 -4.68 2.67 -18.11
N PHE A 104 -5.95 2.29 -17.96
CA PHE A 104 -6.37 0.89 -18.01
C PHE A 104 -6.12 0.31 -19.40
N VAL A 105 -6.64 0.95 -20.45
CA VAL A 105 -6.53 0.46 -21.83
C VAL A 105 -5.08 0.33 -22.29
N HIS A 106 -4.18 1.22 -21.88
CA HIS A 106 -2.76 1.17 -22.25
C HIS A 106 -1.94 0.16 -21.43
N ALA A 107 -2.49 -0.35 -20.32
CA ALA A 107 -1.82 -1.35 -19.48
C ALA A 107 -2.24 -2.79 -19.83
N GLU A 108 -3.24 -2.95 -20.70
CA GLU A 108 -3.71 -4.24 -21.25
C GLU A 108 -3.00 -4.58 -22.55
#